data_AF-A0A645CW61-F1
#
_entry.id   AF-A0A645CW61-F1
#
_cell.length_a   1.000
_cell.length_b   1.000
_cell.length_c   1.000
_cell.angle_alpha   90.00
_cell.angle_beta   90.00
_cell.angle_gamma   90.00
#
_symmetry.space_group_name_H-M   'P 1'
#
loop_
_entity.id
_entity.type
_entity.pdbx_description
1 polymer ?
#
loop_
_entity_poly.entity_id
_entity_poly.type
_entity_poly.pdbx_seq_one_letter_code
_entity_poly.pdbx_strand_id
1 'polypeptide(L)'
;MKAIPAEYIPVLHPSKLEETVNQLDKVLSHVVTTGHARTEAYSNKAELIRKKTNYESAIKLTEADAFMGTQGEGKDQHGYVRDKKIFLNNDANRDAFRRASSASERTELANVNADIGYIDTQYAQANDAWQAAVESANIVKVKANLQSALLNFLSGRS
;
A
#
# COMPACT_ATOMS: atom_id res chain seq x y z
N MET A 1 -14.51 52.16 -8.01
CA MET A 1 -14.65 50.97 -7.15
C MET A 1 -15.34 51.42 -5.87
N LYS A 2 -16.40 50.73 -5.42
CA LYS A 2 -16.93 50.96 -4.06
C LYS A 2 -15.81 50.65 -3.07
N ALA A 3 -15.62 51.51 -2.07
CA ALA A 3 -14.70 51.22 -0.98
C ALA A 3 -15.16 49.93 -0.29
N ILE A 4 -14.21 49.02 0.00
CA ILE A 4 -14.52 47.78 0.72
C ILE A 4 -15.01 48.19 2.12
N PRO A 5 -16.23 47.80 2.53
CA PRO A 5 -16.71 48.03 3.89
C PRO A 5 -15.72 47.52 4.94
N ALA A 6 -15.57 48.26 6.05
CA ALA A 6 -14.60 47.94 7.10
C ALA A 6 -14.76 46.51 7.65
N GLU A 7 -15.99 46.01 7.68
CA GLU A 7 -16.38 44.67 8.12
C GLU A 7 -15.75 43.54 7.28
N TYR A 8 -15.41 43.79 6.01
CA TYR A 8 -14.85 42.80 5.09
C TYR A 8 -13.32 42.88 4.95
N ILE A 9 -12.68 43.90 5.53
CA ILE A 9 -11.22 44.05 5.54
C ILE A 9 -10.51 42.79 6.08
N PRO A 10 -10.96 42.11 7.16
CA PRO A 10 -10.30 40.89 7.65
C PRO A 10 -10.25 39.74 6.65
N VAL A 11 -11.10 39.75 5.62
CA VAL A 11 -11.23 38.69 4.61
C VAL A 11 -10.66 39.11 3.25
N LEU A 12 -10.83 40.37 2.86
CA LEU A 12 -10.49 40.90 1.53
C LEU A 12 -9.27 41.83 1.49
N HIS A 13 -8.63 42.09 2.63
CA HIS A 13 -7.39 42.87 2.62
C HIS A 13 -6.36 42.24 1.66
N PRO A 14 -5.60 43.02 0.87
CA PRO A 14 -4.66 42.48 -0.11
C PRO A 14 -3.71 41.41 0.45
N SER A 15 -3.19 41.61 1.67
CA SER A 15 -2.34 40.61 2.32
C SER A 15 -3.06 39.28 2.59
N LYS A 16 -4.37 39.30 2.86
CA LYS A 16 -5.18 38.10 3.07
C LYS A 16 -5.49 37.35 1.78
N LEU A 17 -5.54 38.05 0.66
CA LEU A 17 -5.64 37.42 -0.66
C LEU A 17 -4.31 36.76 -1.04
N GLU A 18 -3.18 37.45 -0.84
CA GLU A 18 -1.84 36.90 -1.06
C GLU A 18 -1.56 35.68 -0.17
N GLU A 19 -1.94 35.73 1.11
CA GLU A 19 -1.88 34.58 2.02
C GLU A 19 -2.66 33.37 1.47
N THR A 20 -3.87 33.58 0.93
CA THR A 20 -4.67 32.49 0.36
C THR A 20 -4.03 31.91 -0.91
N VAL A 21 -3.47 32.76 -1.79
CA VAL A 21 -2.75 32.29 -2.99
C VAL A 21 -1.55 31.44 -2.59
N ASN A 22 -0.74 31.92 -1.65
CA ASN A 22 0.39 31.16 -1.10
C ASN A 22 -0.05 29.84 -0.45
N GLN A 23 -1.21 29.82 0.21
CA GLN A 23 -1.78 28.59 0.76
C GLN A 23 -2.20 27.61 -0.35
N LEU A 24 -2.81 28.09 -1.43
CA LEU A 24 -3.20 27.27 -2.59
C LEU A 24 -1.99 26.60 -3.24
N ASP A 25 -0.89 27.34 -3.46
CA ASP A 25 0.34 26.78 -4.04
C ASP A 25 0.97 25.73 -3.13
N LYS A 26 0.97 25.98 -1.81
CA LYS A 26 1.48 25.02 -0.81
C LYS A 26 0.66 23.74 -0.78
N VAL A 27 -0.67 23.83 -0.73
CA VAL A 27 -1.52 22.62 -0.70
C VAL A 27 -1.47 21.87 -2.03
N LEU A 28 -1.34 22.56 -3.16
CA LEU A 28 -1.13 21.91 -4.47
C LEU A 28 0.16 21.09 -4.47
N SER A 29 1.28 21.70 -4.09
CA SER A 29 2.56 21.00 -4.00
C SER A 29 2.51 19.82 -3.03
N HIS A 30 1.82 20.00 -1.89
CA HIS A 30 1.67 18.96 -0.89
C HIS A 30 0.82 17.76 -1.38
N VAL A 31 -0.31 18.02 -2.04
CA VAL A 31 -1.17 16.96 -2.63
C VAL A 31 -0.41 16.19 -3.71
N VAL A 32 0.33 16.89 -4.57
CA VAL A 32 1.14 16.26 -5.63
C VAL A 32 2.24 15.39 -5.01
N THR A 33 2.99 15.92 -4.05
CA THR A 33 4.09 15.19 -3.39
C THR A 33 3.59 13.95 -2.65
N THR A 34 2.52 14.07 -1.87
CA THR A 34 1.92 12.92 -1.15
C THR A 34 1.28 11.90 -2.11
N GLY A 35 0.72 12.36 -3.24
CA GLY A 35 0.21 11.51 -4.31
C GLY A 35 1.29 10.68 -4.99
N HIS A 36 2.47 11.28 -5.24
CA HIS A 36 3.64 10.57 -5.76
C HIS A 36 4.12 9.50 -4.76
N ALA A 37 4.32 9.87 -3.49
CA ALA A 37 4.75 8.94 -2.44
C ALA A 37 3.79 7.73 -2.31
N ARG A 38 2.47 7.97 -2.39
CA ARG A 38 1.46 6.90 -2.41
C ARG A 38 1.60 5.97 -3.61
N THR A 39 1.87 6.53 -4.79
CA THR A 39 2.01 5.75 -6.03
C THR A 39 3.30 4.92 -6.02
N GLU A 40 4.40 5.51 -5.57
CA GLU A 40 5.70 4.84 -5.43
C GLU A 40 5.62 3.66 -4.47
N ALA A 41 4.98 3.85 -3.31
CA ALA A 41 4.78 2.78 -2.33
C ALA A 41 4.04 1.56 -2.92
N TYR A 42 3.15 1.76 -3.90
CA TYR A 42 2.36 0.67 -4.51
C TYR A 42 3.02 0.02 -5.72
N SER A 43 4.00 0.68 -6.36
CA SER A 43 4.54 0.31 -7.67
C SER A 43 5.11 -1.11 -7.79
N ASN A 44 5.67 -1.65 -6.69
CA ASN A 44 6.33 -2.95 -6.68
C ASN A 44 5.46 -4.11 -6.17
N LYS A 45 4.22 -3.85 -5.74
CA LYS A 45 3.36 -4.88 -5.15
C LYS A 45 3.00 -5.99 -6.14
N ALA A 46 2.74 -5.63 -7.40
CA ALA A 46 2.34 -6.58 -8.43
C ALA A 46 3.42 -7.64 -8.70
N GLU A 47 4.69 -7.26 -8.69
CA GLU A 47 5.80 -8.20 -8.87
C GLU A 47 5.91 -9.18 -7.68
N LEU A 48 5.76 -8.67 -6.45
CA LEU A 48 5.79 -9.52 -5.26
C LEU A 48 4.60 -10.49 -5.21
N ILE A 49 3.41 -10.08 -5.66
CA ILE A 49 2.26 -10.99 -5.79
C ILE A 49 2.58 -12.10 -6.79
N ARG A 50 3.20 -11.79 -7.94
CA ARG A 50 3.63 -12.82 -8.90
C ARG A 50 4.66 -13.76 -8.28
N LYS A 51 5.66 -13.24 -7.57
CA LYS A 51 6.66 -14.06 -6.85
C LYS A 51 6.00 -14.97 -5.83
N LYS A 52 5.03 -14.47 -5.06
CA LYS A 52 4.23 -15.26 -4.11
C LYS A 52 3.55 -16.44 -4.80
N THR A 53 2.82 -16.19 -5.89
CA THR A 53 2.12 -17.25 -6.65
C THR A 53 3.10 -18.28 -7.22
N ASN A 54 4.27 -17.83 -7.68
CA ASN A 54 5.32 -18.73 -8.17
C ASN A 54 5.83 -19.64 -7.06
N TYR A 55 6.12 -19.11 -5.87
CA TYR A 55 6.57 -19.92 -4.74
C TYR A 55 5.47 -20.86 -4.22
N GLU A 56 4.22 -20.43 -4.18
CA GLU A 56 3.09 -21.32 -3.83
C GLU A 56 2.96 -22.49 -4.83
N SER A 57 3.21 -22.24 -6.11
CA SER A 57 3.21 -23.25 -7.16
C SER A 57 4.43 -24.18 -7.02
N ALA A 58 5.61 -23.62 -6.78
CA ALA A 58 6.85 -24.37 -6.58
C ALA A 58 6.77 -25.29 -5.36
N ILE A 59 6.16 -24.84 -4.25
CA ILE A 59 5.90 -25.66 -3.07
C ILE A 59 5.04 -26.87 -3.46
N LYS A 60 3.93 -26.67 -4.18
CA LYS A 60 3.04 -27.77 -4.59
C LYS A 60 3.76 -28.78 -5.49
N LEU A 61 4.56 -28.31 -6.44
CA LEU A 61 5.33 -29.16 -7.34
C LEU A 61 6.39 -29.96 -6.56
N THR A 62 7.17 -29.29 -5.71
CA THR A 62 8.20 -29.92 -4.86
C THR A 62 7.60 -30.96 -3.93
N GLU A 63 6.44 -30.68 -3.35
CA GLU A 63 5.72 -31.62 -2.50
C GLU A 63 5.20 -32.83 -3.29
N ALA A 64 4.64 -32.60 -4.48
CA ALA A 64 4.19 -33.67 -5.36
C ALA A 64 5.35 -34.58 -5.81
N ASP A 65 6.45 -33.99 -6.26
CA ASP A 65 7.66 -34.71 -6.66
C ASP A 65 8.25 -35.52 -5.49
N ALA A 66 8.27 -34.92 -4.29
CA ALA A 66 8.72 -35.61 -3.08
C ALA A 66 7.84 -36.82 -2.74
N PHE A 67 6.51 -36.74 -2.93
CA PHE A 67 5.61 -37.88 -2.73
C PHE A 67 5.76 -38.95 -3.82
N MET A 68 5.95 -38.54 -5.08
CA MET A 68 6.19 -39.47 -6.19
C MET A 68 7.51 -40.24 -6.02
N GLY A 69 8.52 -39.63 -5.41
CA GLY A 69 9.80 -40.25 -5.10
C GLY A 69 9.82 -41.14 -3.84
N THR A 70 8.68 -41.32 -3.17
CA THR A 70 8.60 -42.20 -1.99
C THR A 70 8.74 -43.67 -2.37
N GLN A 71 9.31 -44.46 -1.45
CA GLN A 71 9.60 -45.87 -1.65
C GLN A 71 8.92 -46.73 -0.59
N GLY A 72 8.61 -47.98 -0.92
CA GLY A 72 7.94 -48.94 -0.04
C GLY A 72 6.42 -48.82 -0.04
N GLU A 73 5.75 -49.78 0.61
CA GLU A 73 4.29 -49.89 0.67
C GLU A 73 3.79 -49.98 2.11
N GLY A 74 2.56 -49.52 2.36
CA GLY A 74 1.90 -49.65 3.66
C GLY A 74 2.67 -48.99 4.81
N LYS A 75 3.07 -49.79 5.80
CA LYS A 75 3.74 -49.31 7.03
C LYS A 75 5.22 -48.98 6.83
N ASP A 76 5.84 -49.49 5.75
CA ASP A 76 7.26 -49.29 5.44
C ASP A 76 7.48 -48.19 4.39
N GLN A 77 6.41 -47.51 3.98
CA GLN A 77 6.50 -46.36 3.08
C GLN A 77 7.41 -45.28 3.69
N HIS A 78 8.38 -44.79 2.92
CA HIS A 78 9.35 -43.80 3.38
C HIS A 78 9.79 -42.88 2.24
N GLY A 79 10.26 -41.69 2.61
CA GLY A 79 10.91 -40.76 1.69
C GLY A 79 12.25 -40.30 2.25
N TYR A 80 13.04 -39.64 1.40
CA TYR A 80 14.32 -39.05 1.80
C TYR A 80 14.24 -37.53 1.71
N VAL A 81 14.67 -36.84 2.75
CA VAL A 81 14.87 -35.38 2.74
C VAL A 81 16.28 -35.10 3.22
N ARG A 82 17.12 -34.48 2.38
CA ARG A 82 18.53 -34.16 2.69
C ARG A 82 19.25 -35.38 3.31
N ASP A 83 19.16 -36.51 2.62
CA ASP A 83 19.74 -37.81 2.99
C ASP A 83 19.21 -38.46 4.29
N LYS A 84 18.18 -37.88 4.91
CA LYS A 84 17.49 -38.48 6.07
C LYS A 84 16.26 -39.25 5.62
N LYS A 85 16.19 -40.52 6.00
CA LYS A 85 15.03 -41.38 5.80
C LYS A 85 13.91 -41.00 6.79
N ILE A 86 12.73 -40.71 6.26
CA ILE A 86 11.52 -40.39 7.05
C ILE A 86 10.45 -41.43 6.70
N PHE A 87 9.96 -42.16 7.71
CA PHE A 87 8.86 -43.10 7.54
C PHE A 87 7.53 -42.38 7.46
N LEU A 88 6.73 -42.71 6.44
CA LEU A 88 5.42 -42.12 6.15
C LEU A 88 4.28 -42.97 6.71
N ASN A 89 4.50 -43.51 7.91
CA ASN A 89 3.60 -44.45 8.58
C ASN A 89 2.41 -43.79 9.29
N ASN A 90 2.41 -42.46 9.45
CA ASN A 90 1.31 -41.69 10.02
C ASN A 90 1.22 -40.29 9.37
N ASP A 91 0.09 -39.61 9.58
CA ASP A 91 -0.17 -38.30 8.97
C ASP A 91 0.78 -37.21 9.47
N ALA A 92 1.21 -37.27 10.72
CA ALA A 92 2.15 -36.32 11.30
C ALA A 92 3.52 -36.39 10.58
N ASN A 93 4.03 -37.59 10.31
CA ASN A 93 5.27 -37.79 9.60
C ASN A 93 5.14 -37.45 8.11
N ARG A 94 3.97 -37.69 7.50
CA ARG A 94 3.66 -37.26 6.13
C ARG A 94 3.65 -35.74 5.99
N ASP A 95 3.06 -35.04 6.95
CA ASP A 95 3.06 -33.58 6.98
C ASP A 95 4.47 -33.02 7.27
N ALA A 96 5.20 -33.61 8.22
CA ALA A 96 6.59 -33.25 8.49
C ALA A 96 7.50 -33.46 7.28
N PHE A 97 7.37 -34.60 6.58
CA PHE A 97 8.09 -34.89 5.34
C PHE A 97 7.80 -33.84 4.27
N ARG A 98 6.52 -33.54 4.04
CA ARG A 98 6.06 -32.55 3.08
C ARG A 98 6.61 -31.14 3.37
N ARG A 99 6.56 -30.71 4.63
CA ARG A 99 7.10 -29.40 5.04
C ARG A 99 8.62 -29.34 4.94
N ALA A 100 9.30 -30.46 5.22
CA ALA A 100 10.74 -30.55 5.16
C ALA A 100 11.25 -30.54 3.70
N SER A 101 10.52 -31.15 2.77
CA SER A 101 10.88 -31.16 1.35
C SER A 101 10.74 -29.77 0.70
N SER A 102 9.70 -29.02 1.04
CA SER A 102 9.46 -27.65 0.54
C SER A 102 9.96 -26.54 1.47
N ALA A 103 10.88 -26.86 2.38
CA ALA A 103 11.31 -25.94 3.43
C ALA A 103 11.94 -24.65 2.87
N SER A 104 12.72 -24.76 1.79
CA SER A 104 13.41 -23.61 1.19
C SER A 104 12.41 -22.63 0.57
N GLU A 105 11.48 -23.15 -0.23
CA GLU A 105 10.45 -22.37 -0.92
C GLU A 105 9.48 -21.74 0.08
N ARG A 106 9.21 -22.41 1.21
CA ARG A 106 8.41 -21.86 2.31
C ARG A 106 9.09 -20.70 3.01
N THR A 107 10.41 -20.74 3.19
CA THR A 107 11.17 -19.61 3.73
C THR A 107 11.10 -18.42 2.78
N GLU A 108 11.31 -18.62 1.49
CA GLU A 108 11.20 -17.55 0.49
C GLU A 108 9.78 -16.99 0.40
N LEU A 109 8.76 -17.85 0.46
CA LEU A 109 7.36 -17.43 0.50
C LEU A 109 7.07 -16.57 1.75
N ALA A 110 7.65 -16.89 2.91
CA ALA A 110 7.50 -16.11 4.13
C ALA A 110 8.13 -14.71 3.97
N ASN A 111 9.33 -14.62 3.39
CA ASN A 111 9.99 -13.35 3.10
C ASN A 111 9.14 -12.48 2.16
N VAL A 112 8.65 -13.04 1.07
CA VAL A 112 7.79 -12.32 0.11
C VAL A 112 6.50 -11.83 0.77
N ASN A 113 5.89 -12.63 1.65
CA ASN A 113 4.70 -12.19 2.39
C ASN A 113 5.02 -11.06 3.37
N ALA A 114 6.20 -11.07 4.01
CA ALA A 114 6.65 -9.98 4.87
C ALA A 114 6.84 -8.68 4.06
N ASP A 115 7.47 -8.77 2.89
CA ASP A 115 7.67 -7.62 1.99
C ASP A 115 6.32 -7.04 1.51
N ILE A 116 5.35 -7.89 1.17
CA ILE A 116 3.99 -7.46 0.82
C ILE A 116 3.33 -6.73 2.00
N GLY A 117 3.42 -7.28 3.21
CA GLY A 117 2.86 -6.66 4.41
C GLY A 117 3.51 -5.31 4.74
N TYR A 118 4.82 -5.20 4.53
CA TYR A 118 5.54 -3.94 4.66
C TYR A 118 5.05 -2.89 3.66
N ILE A 119 4.91 -3.26 2.39
CA ILE A 119 4.36 -2.38 1.35
C ILE A 119 2.94 -1.94 1.69
N ASP A 120 2.09 -2.84 2.19
CA ASP A 120 0.72 -2.50 2.55
C ASP A 120 0.65 -1.50 3.70
N THR A 121 1.55 -1.63 4.67
CA THR A 121 1.68 -0.66 5.77
C THR A 121 2.14 0.70 5.24
N GLN A 122 3.15 0.73 4.38
CA GLN A 122 3.67 1.97 3.78
C GLN A 122 2.63 2.66 2.90
N TYR A 123 1.90 1.89 2.09
CA TYR A 123 0.82 2.39 1.26
C TYR A 123 -0.32 2.97 2.12
N ALA A 124 -0.70 2.31 3.22
CA ALA A 124 -1.72 2.82 4.13
C ALA A 124 -1.30 4.18 4.72
N GLN A 125 -0.07 4.28 5.24
CA GLN A 125 0.47 5.54 5.77
C GLN A 125 0.50 6.65 4.72
N ALA A 126 0.98 6.35 3.51
CA ALA A 126 1.03 7.32 2.42
C ALA A 126 -0.38 7.72 1.93
N ASN A 127 -1.33 6.79 1.94
CA ASN A 127 -2.73 7.07 1.60
C ASN A 127 -3.39 7.99 2.64
N ASP A 128 -3.17 7.75 3.92
CA ASP A 128 -3.71 8.61 4.99
C ASP A 128 -3.14 10.02 4.90
N ALA A 129 -1.83 10.14 4.65
CA ALA A 129 -1.18 11.43 4.43
C ALA A 129 -1.74 12.16 3.20
N TRP A 130 -1.98 11.44 2.10
CA TRP A 130 -2.60 12.00 0.90
C TRP A 130 -4.05 12.45 1.15
N GLN A 131 -4.85 11.67 1.88
CA GLN A 131 -6.21 12.06 2.26
C GLN A 131 -6.23 13.33 3.12
N ALA A 132 -5.33 13.43 4.10
CA ALA A 132 -5.17 14.64 4.92
C ALA A 132 -4.76 15.86 4.06
N ALA A 133 -3.89 15.66 3.07
CA ALA A 133 -3.50 16.70 2.12
C ALA A 133 -4.67 17.17 1.25
N VAL A 134 -5.48 16.24 0.74
CA VAL A 134 -6.68 16.53 -0.05
C VAL A 134 -7.69 17.32 0.78
N GLU A 135 -7.92 16.91 2.04
CA GLU A 135 -8.86 17.61 2.90
C GLU A 135 -8.38 19.03 3.26
N SER A 136 -7.07 19.18 3.51
CA SER A 136 -6.46 20.50 3.69
C SER A 136 -6.65 21.38 2.44
N ALA A 137 -6.48 20.82 1.24
CA ALA A 137 -6.71 21.53 -0.02
C ALA A 137 -8.20 21.94 -0.18
N ASN A 138 -9.14 21.10 0.23
CA ASN A 138 -10.57 21.41 0.23
C ASN A 138 -10.88 22.62 1.13
N ILE A 139 -10.33 22.66 2.34
CA ILE A 139 -10.53 23.78 3.28
C ILE A 139 -10.00 25.09 2.68
N VAL A 140 -8.79 25.07 2.09
CA VAL A 140 -8.22 26.26 1.43
C VAL A 140 -9.04 26.68 0.22
N LYS A 141 -9.55 25.73 -0.58
CA LYS A 141 -10.46 26.00 -1.69
C LYS A 141 -11.75 26.67 -1.21
N VAL A 142 -12.35 26.21 -0.12
CA VAL A 142 -13.55 26.83 0.48
C VAL A 142 -13.26 28.26 0.90
N LYS A 143 -12.12 28.51 1.55
CA LYS A 143 -11.68 29.87 1.91
C LYS A 143 -11.52 30.77 0.68
N ALA A 144 -10.86 30.28 -0.38
CA ALA A 144 -10.69 31.03 -1.62
C ALA A 144 -12.04 31.32 -2.32
N ASN A 145 -12.96 30.35 -2.32
CA ASN A 145 -14.30 30.53 -2.86
C ASN A 145 -15.11 31.57 -2.07
N LEU A 146 -14.99 31.59 -0.74
CA LEU A 146 -15.62 32.62 0.10
C LEU A 146 -15.11 34.03 -0.26
N GLN A 147 -13.78 34.19 -0.40
CA GLN A 147 -13.18 35.45 -0.81
C GLN A 147 -13.65 35.87 -2.22
N SER A 148 -13.70 34.93 -3.16
CA SER A 148 -14.19 35.17 -4.52
C SER A 148 -15.67 35.58 -4.55
N ALA A 149 -16.53 34.85 -3.83
CA ALA A 149 -17.96 35.15 -3.74
C ALA A 149 -18.21 36.55 -3.16
N LEU A 150 -17.46 36.94 -2.13
CA LEU A 150 -17.57 38.26 -1.52
C LEU A 150 -17.08 39.37 -2.47
N LEU A 151 -16.01 39.13 -3.25
CA LEU A 151 -15.57 40.08 -4.28
C LEU A 151 -16.63 40.24 -5.39
N ASN A 152 -17.25 39.14 -5.83
CA ASN A 152 -18.32 39.19 -6.83
C ASN A 152 -19.52 39.98 -6.30
N PHE A 153 -19.96 39.71 -5.07
CA PHE A 153 -21.02 40.45 -4.38
C PHE A 153 -20.74 41.96 -4.33
N LEU A 154 -19.53 42.36 -3.91
CA LEU A 154 -19.14 43.76 -3.82
C LEU A 154 -18.99 44.44 -5.20
N SER A 155 -18.63 43.67 -6.23
CA SER A 155 -18.52 44.18 -7.61
C SER A 155 -19.86 44.42 -8.30
N GLY A 156 -20.97 44.00 -7.68
CA GLY A 156 -22.32 44.09 -8.28
C GLY A 156 -22.56 43.09 -9.41
N ARG A 157 -21.66 42.11 -9.58
CA ARG A 157 -21.88 40.93 -10.41
C ARG A 157 -22.61 39.88 -9.56
N SER A 158 -23.92 40.00 -9.47
CA SER A 158 -24.83 38.91 -9.14
C SER A 158 -25.40 38.32 -10.42
#